data_AF-A0A952X390-F1
#
_entry.id   AF-A0A952X390-F1
#
_cell.length_a   1.000
_cell.length_b   1.000
_cell.length_c   1.000
_cell.angle_alpha   90.00
_cell.angle_beta   90.00
_cell.angle_gamma   90.00
#
_symmetry.space_group_name_H-M   'P 1'
#
loop_
_entity.id
_entity.type
_entity.pdbx_description
1 polymer ?
#
loop_
_entity_poly.entity_id
_entity_poly.type
_entity_poly.pdbx_seq_one_letter_code
_entity_poly.pdbx_strand_id
1 'polypeptide(L)'
;MRHRIKGRILGRTGTHRRAMFRNMAASLIRTLGEFAADDRKKPKVAGRIITTVPKAKELRPFVERLVTIAKSALPHEERAEEFATSAERNSPEWKSWRESDRWQKWNAAIAPAVTARRRAFAQLRDKEAVSLLFSVVAPRFKDRQGGYLRIVRIAERRLGDGGEQAIVEFVGVRDRPSRSRKAPEVVGASSAAEPATADA
;
A
#
# COMPACT_ATOMS: atom_id res chain seq x y z
N MET A 1 6.42 14.87 -29.38
CA MET A 1 6.38 14.41 -27.97
C MET A 1 6.78 15.57 -27.06
N ARG A 2 6.12 15.78 -25.92
CA ARG A 2 6.61 16.76 -24.93
C ARG A 2 7.62 16.05 -24.02
N HIS A 3 8.88 16.46 -24.08
CA HIS A 3 9.95 15.84 -23.29
C HIS A 3 9.75 16.11 -21.78
N ARG A 4 10.13 15.15 -20.94
CA ARG A 4 10.06 15.20 -19.46
C ARG A 4 8.65 15.38 -18.86
N ILE A 5 7.59 15.34 -19.65
CA ILE A 5 6.21 15.32 -19.15
C ILE A 5 5.78 13.88 -18.89
N LYS A 6 5.51 13.55 -17.63
CA LYS A 6 5.02 12.23 -17.20
C LYS A 6 3.51 12.24 -17.00
N GLY A 7 2.89 11.11 -17.30
CA GLY A 7 1.49 10.84 -17.00
C GLY A 7 0.50 11.30 -18.09
N ARG A 8 -0.73 10.82 -17.95
CA ARG A 8 -1.82 11.04 -18.92
C ARG A 8 -2.76 12.15 -18.47
N ILE A 9 -3.30 12.91 -19.42
CA ILE A 9 -4.29 13.97 -19.14
C ILE A 9 -5.67 13.39 -18.80
N LEU A 10 -6.01 12.21 -19.36
CA LEU A 10 -7.28 11.50 -19.15
C LEU A 10 -8.52 12.35 -19.52
N GLY A 11 -8.38 13.27 -20.48
CA GLY A 11 -9.44 14.18 -20.90
C GLY A 11 -9.94 15.12 -19.80
N ARG A 12 -9.09 15.46 -18.81
CA ARG A 12 -9.47 16.27 -17.64
C ARG A 12 -8.45 17.37 -17.34
N THR A 13 -8.95 18.48 -16.80
CA THR A 13 -8.12 19.55 -16.22
C THR A 13 -7.32 19.03 -15.01
N GLY A 14 -6.27 19.76 -14.62
CA GLY A 14 -5.43 19.37 -13.48
C GLY A 14 -6.19 19.27 -12.15
N THR A 15 -7.17 20.15 -11.92
CA THR A 15 -8.06 20.11 -10.73
C THR A 15 -8.95 18.87 -10.74
N HIS A 16 -9.64 18.61 -11.86
CA HIS A 16 -10.53 17.44 -12.00
C HIS A 16 -9.76 16.12 -11.92
N ARG A 17 -8.56 16.07 -12.51
CA ARG A 17 -7.69 14.89 -12.43
C ARG A 17 -7.22 14.63 -11.01
N ARG A 18 -6.85 15.66 -10.23
CA ARG A 18 -6.52 15.52 -8.80
C ARG A 18 -7.71 15.00 -7.99
N ALA A 19 -8.91 15.54 -8.21
CA ALA A 19 -10.13 15.07 -7.54
C ALA A 19 -10.46 13.61 -7.91
N MET A 20 -10.31 13.23 -9.19
CA MET A 20 -10.52 11.86 -9.64
C MET A 20 -9.56 10.88 -8.96
N PHE A 21 -8.26 11.18 -8.88
CA PHE A 21 -7.29 10.30 -8.21
C PHE A 21 -7.53 10.21 -6.71
N ARG A 22 -7.87 11.32 -6.07
CA ARG A 22 -8.27 11.35 -4.67
C ARG A 22 -9.42 10.39 -4.40
N ASN A 23 -10.50 10.50 -5.17
CA ASN A 23 -11.69 9.68 -4.98
C ASN A 23 -11.41 8.19 -5.26
N MET A 24 -10.64 7.87 -6.31
CA MET A 24 -10.25 6.49 -6.60
C MET A 24 -9.36 5.90 -5.49
N ALA A 25 -8.40 6.67 -4.97
CA ALA A 25 -7.54 6.23 -3.87
C ALA A 25 -8.32 6.03 -2.57
N ALA A 26 -9.19 6.99 -2.22
CA ALA A 26 -10.06 6.88 -1.05
C ALA A 26 -10.98 5.65 -1.17
N SER A 27 -11.63 5.45 -2.32
CA SER A 27 -12.45 4.27 -2.58
C SER A 27 -11.66 2.97 -2.42
N LEU A 28 -10.46 2.88 -3.01
CA LEU A 28 -9.59 1.71 -2.86
C LEU A 28 -9.26 1.42 -1.39
N ILE A 29 -8.87 2.43 -0.62
CA ILE A 29 -8.48 2.22 0.79
C ILE A 29 -9.71 1.89 1.65
N ARG A 30 -10.85 2.56 1.43
CA ARG A 30 -12.10 2.31 2.17
C ARG A 30 -12.62 0.90 2.01
N THR A 31 -12.29 0.21 0.91
CA THR A 31 -12.65 -1.21 0.79
C THR A 31 -12.03 -2.11 1.86
N LEU A 32 -11.05 -1.63 2.62
CA LEU A 32 -10.44 -2.32 3.76
C LEU A 32 -11.15 -2.05 5.09
N GLY A 33 -12.17 -1.19 5.10
CA GLY A 33 -12.97 -0.92 6.28
C GLY A 33 -13.84 -2.09 6.70
N GLU A 34 -14.44 -1.96 7.88
CA GLU A 34 -15.43 -2.90 8.38
C GLU A 34 -16.80 -2.56 7.80
N PHE A 35 -17.52 -3.59 7.35
CA PHE A 35 -18.85 -3.47 6.76
C PHE A 35 -19.77 -4.49 7.43
N ALA A 36 -21.00 -4.06 7.74
CA ALA A 36 -22.05 -4.97 8.19
C ALA A 36 -22.31 -6.07 7.15
N ALA A 37 -22.86 -7.21 7.59
CA ALA A 37 -23.07 -8.36 6.72
C ALA A 37 -24.01 -8.02 5.53
N ASP A 38 -24.99 -7.16 5.78
CA ASP A 38 -26.05 -6.72 4.89
C ASP A 38 -25.81 -5.35 4.21
N ASP A 39 -24.64 -4.73 4.44
CA ASP A 39 -24.33 -3.44 3.83
C ASP A 39 -24.16 -3.56 2.31
N ARG A 40 -25.01 -2.86 1.56
CA ARG A 40 -24.95 -2.78 0.09
C ARG A 40 -23.65 -2.18 -0.43
N LYS A 41 -22.96 -1.36 0.37
CA LYS A 41 -21.68 -0.73 0.01
C LYS A 41 -20.48 -1.64 0.26
N LYS A 42 -20.69 -2.80 0.88
CA LYS A 42 -19.63 -3.77 1.14
C LYS A 42 -18.95 -4.18 -0.17
N PRO A 43 -17.63 -4.03 -0.28
CA PRO A 43 -16.92 -4.46 -1.47
C PRO A 43 -16.93 -5.99 -1.55
N LYS A 44 -17.12 -6.53 -2.76
CA LYS A 44 -16.94 -7.97 -3.02
C LYS A 44 -15.56 -8.48 -2.61
N VAL A 45 -14.56 -7.59 -2.68
CA VAL A 45 -13.17 -7.88 -2.37
C VAL A 45 -12.55 -6.68 -1.66
N ALA A 46 -12.09 -6.90 -0.44
CA ALA A 46 -11.34 -5.90 0.31
C ALA A 46 -9.99 -5.58 -0.36
N GLY A 47 -9.64 -4.30 -0.41
CA GLY A 47 -8.41 -3.79 -1.00
C GLY A 47 -8.37 -3.83 -2.53
N ARG A 48 -9.53 -3.80 -3.21
CA ARG A 48 -9.64 -3.95 -4.67
C ARG A 48 -10.66 -2.98 -5.28
N ILE A 49 -10.30 -2.36 -6.41
CA ILE A 49 -11.22 -1.63 -7.29
C ILE A 49 -11.04 -2.05 -8.75
N ILE A 50 -12.06 -1.82 -9.57
CA ILE A 50 -12.00 -2.00 -11.02
C ILE A 50 -12.06 -0.62 -11.68
N THR A 51 -11.13 -0.34 -12.59
CA THR A 51 -11.10 0.91 -13.35
C THR A 51 -10.53 0.65 -14.74
N THR A 52 -10.28 1.69 -15.54
CA THR A 52 -9.66 1.52 -16.86
C THR A 52 -8.14 1.41 -16.76
N VAL A 53 -7.50 0.67 -17.68
CA VAL A 53 -6.04 0.48 -17.70
C VAL A 53 -5.27 1.81 -17.62
N PRO A 54 -5.64 2.87 -18.37
CA PRO A 54 -4.96 4.17 -18.25
C PRO A 54 -5.11 4.78 -16.86
N LYS A 55 -6.31 4.76 -16.27
CA LYS A 55 -6.56 5.32 -14.93
C LYS A 55 -5.78 4.55 -13.85
N ALA A 56 -5.75 3.22 -13.95
CA ALA A 56 -5.04 2.35 -13.03
C ALA A 56 -3.52 2.67 -12.99
N LYS A 57 -2.90 2.80 -14.18
CA LYS A 57 -1.46 3.10 -14.30
C LYS A 57 -1.10 4.46 -13.70
N GLU A 58 -1.98 5.45 -13.81
CA GLU A 58 -1.77 6.79 -13.21
C GLU A 58 -2.10 6.83 -11.71
N LEU A 59 -3.04 6.00 -11.25
CA LEU A 59 -3.43 5.91 -9.84
C LEU A 59 -2.30 5.29 -8.99
N ARG A 60 -1.56 4.32 -9.55
CA ARG A 60 -0.49 3.60 -8.84
C ARG A 60 0.53 4.52 -8.12
N PRO A 61 1.23 5.45 -8.78
CA PRO A 61 2.20 6.31 -8.11
C PRO A 61 1.56 7.22 -7.04
N PHE A 62 0.28 7.57 -7.21
CA PHE A 62 -0.44 8.37 -6.22
C PHE A 62 -0.68 7.58 -4.93
N VAL A 63 -1.19 6.35 -5.04
CA VAL A 63 -1.44 5.49 -3.87
C VAL A 63 -0.14 4.97 -3.26
N GLU A 64 0.85 4.57 -4.06
CA GLU A 64 2.14 4.09 -3.53
C GLU A 64 2.83 5.16 -2.69
N ARG A 65 2.78 6.43 -3.10
CA ARG A 65 3.29 7.54 -2.30
C ARG A 65 2.55 7.70 -0.97
N LEU A 66 1.22 7.53 -0.96
CA LEU A 66 0.42 7.59 0.27
C LEU A 66 0.82 6.47 1.24
N VAL A 67 1.01 5.24 0.74
CA VAL A 67 1.49 4.11 1.54
C VAL A 67 2.88 4.40 2.10
N THR A 68 3.80 4.93 1.30
CA THR A 68 5.14 5.30 1.78
C THR A 68 5.10 6.37 2.88
N ILE A 69 4.26 7.40 2.74
CA ILE A 69 4.06 8.42 3.78
C ILE A 69 3.51 7.78 5.06
N ALA A 70 2.54 6.88 4.94
CA ALA A 70 1.95 6.22 6.10
C ALA A 70 2.96 5.31 6.81
N LYS A 71 3.72 4.52 6.04
CA LYS A 71 4.82 3.69 6.57
C LYS A 71 5.89 4.49 7.29
N SER A 72 6.24 5.68 6.80
CA SER A 72 7.26 6.51 7.46
C SER A 72 6.85 6.95 8.87
N ALA A 73 5.56 6.87 9.23
CA ALA A 73 5.10 7.18 10.58
C ALA A 73 5.35 6.06 11.59
N LEU A 74 5.45 4.80 11.17
CA LEU A 74 5.53 3.65 12.08
C LEU A 74 6.68 3.75 13.10
N PRO A 75 7.94 4.04 12.72
CA PRO A 75 9.03 4.12 13.70
C PRO A 75 8.88 5.28 14.70
N HIS A 76 8.15 6.33 14.30
CA HIS A 76 7.87 7.48 15.17
C HIS A 76 6.74 7.17 16.16
N GLU A 77 5.75 6.36 15.75
CA GLU A 77 4.71 5.85 16.62
C GLU A 77 5.32 4.88 17.65
N GLU A 78 6.16 3.94 17.21
CA GLU A 78 6.90 3.00 18.09
C GLU A 78 7.76 3.73 19.13
N ARG A 79 8.57 4.73 18.70
CA ARG A 79 9.37 5.54 19.63
C ARG A 79 8.50 6.36 20.60
N ALA A 80 7.34 6.82 20.15
CA ALA A 80 6.45 7.59 21.02
C ALA A 80 5.81 6.69 22.09
N GLU A 81 5.52 5.42 21.79
CA GLU A 81 4.96 4.47 22.75
C GLU A 81 5.85 4.30 24.00
N GLU A 82 7.18 4.34 23.86
CA GLU A 82 8.12 4.31 25.00
C GLU A 82 7.85 5.42 26.04
N PHE A 83 7.47 6.61 25.56
CA PHE A 83 7.21 7.77 26.41
C PHE A 83 5.72 7.98 26.71
N ALA A 84 4.83 7.16 26.16
CA ALA A 84 3.39 7.29 26.35
C ALA A 84 2.96 6.94 27.79
N THR A 85 1.88 7.56 28.24
CA THR A 85 1.22 7.22 29.51
C THR A 85 0.03 6.29 29.26
N SER A 86 -0.21 5.35 30.18
CA SER A 86 -1.41 4.52 30.22
C SER A 86 -2.58 5.18 30.95
N ALA A 87 -2.35 6.33 31.60
CA ALA A 87 -3.37 7.04 32.36
C ALA A 87 -4.55 7.49 31.47
N GLU A 88 -5.76 7.43 32.01
CA GLU A 88 -6.95 7.88 31.29
C GLU A 88 -6.89 9.36 30.95
N ARG A 89 -7.43 9.72 29.79
CA ARG A 89 -7.40 11.11 29.32
C ARG A 89 -8.12 12.04 30.31
N ASN A 90 -7.48 13.16 30.64
CA ASN A 90 -7.94 14.16 31.61
C ASN A 90 -7.93 13.75 33.09
N SER A 91 -7.45 12.53 33.41
CA SER A 91 -7.16 12.15 34.81
C SER A 91 -6.08 13.04 35.43
N PRO A 92 -5.97 13.11 36.77
CA PRO A 92 -4.88 13.83 37.44
C PRO A 92 -3.49 13.33 37.01
N GLU A 93 -3.33 12.01 36.90
CA GLU A 93 -2.11 11.37 36.42
C GLU A 93 -1.76 11.80 34.99
N TRP A 94 -2.74 11.85 34.09
CA TRP A 94 -2.55 12.33 32.73
C TRP A 94 -2.12 13.81 32.69
N LYS A 95 -2.70 14.66 33.54
CA LYS A 95 -2.32 16.07 33.63
C LYS A 95 -0.87 16.22 34.13
N SER A 96 -0.50 15.49 35.18
CA SER A 96 0.89 15.49 35.68
C SER A 96 1.90 14.99 34.64
N TRP A 97 1.55 13.95 33.87
CA TRP A 97 2.39 13.48 32.77
C TRP A 97 2.61 14.56 31.70
N ARG A 98 1.59 15.37 31.37
CA ARG A 98 1.72 16.45 30.38
C ARG A 98 2.68 17.57 30.77
N GLU A 99 2.88 17.76 32.06
CA GLU A 99 3.82 18.75 32.60
C GLU A 99 5.25 18.19 32.73
N SER A 100 5.41 16.87 32.56
CA SER A 100 6.70 16.18 32.69
C SER A 100 7.60 16.28 31.44
N ASP A 101 8.90 16.06 31.63
CA ASP A 101 9.88 15.87 30.55
C ASP A 101 9.51 14.68 29.62
N ARG A 102 8.84 13.67 30.17
CA ARG A 102 8.36 12.50 29.40
C ARG A 102 7.38 12.93 28.31
N TRP A 103 6.52 13.91 28.56
CA TRP A 103 5.62 14.47 27.55
C TRP A 103 6.38 15.22 26.44
N GLN A 104 7.44 15.95 26.79
CA GLN A 104 8.26 16.65 25.78
C GLN A 104 8.93 15.64 24.85
N LYS A 105 9.50 14.55 25.39
CA LYS A 105 10.07 13.43 24.64
C LYS A 105 9.03 12.73 23.76
N TRP A 106 7.84 12.44 24.32
CA TRP A 106 6.72 11.88 23.58
C TRP A 106 6.30 12.77 22.41
N ASN A 107 6.13 14.07 22.66
CA ASN A 107 5.70 15.04 21.65
C ASN A 107 6.72 15.17 20.51
N ALA A 108 8.02 15.21 20.84
CA ALA A 108 9.10 15.21 19.86
C ALA A 108 9.11 13.92 19.03
N ALA A 109 8.91 12.76 19.66
CA ALA A 109 8.86 11.47 18.99
C ALA A 109 7.68 11.33 18.02
N ILE A 110 6.47 11.76 18.41
CA ILE A 110 5.23 11.59 17.62
C ILE A 110 5.03 12.65 16.53
N ALA A 111 5.65 13.83 16.66
CA ALA A 111 5.43 14.96 15.74
C ALA A 111 5.61 14.62 14.24
N PRO A 112 6.62 13.82 13.82
CA PRO A 112 6.75 13.40 12.43
C PRO A 112 5.60 12.51 11.96
N ALA A 113 5.09 11.59 12.80
CA ALA A 113 3.91 10.77 12.49
C ALA A 113 2.65 11.63 12.29
N VAL A 114 2.43 12.61 13.16
CA VAL A 114 1.34 13.59 13.02
C VAL A 114 1.47 14.37 11.70
N THR A 115 2.68 14.79 11.35
CA THR A 115 2.97 15.48 10.08
C THR A 115 2.68 14.59 8.88
N ALA A 116 3.04 13.31 8.93
CA ALA A 116 2.72 12.33 7.89
C ALA A 116 1.20 12.17 7.72
N ARG A 117 0.44 12.04 8.83
CA ARG A 117 -1.03 11.97 8.81
C ARG A 117 -1.65 13.22 8.19
N ARG A 118 -1.17 14.42 8.55
CA ARG A 118 -1.61 15.69 7.94
C ARG A 118 -1.32 15.75 6.45
N ARG A 119 -0.13 15.30 6.02
CA ARG A 119 0.27 15.25 4.60
C ARG A 119 -0.58 14.27 3.79
N ALA A 120 -0.91 13.11 4.35
CA ALA A 120 -1.82 12.15 3.73
C ALA A 120 -3.24 12.73 3.61
N PHE A 121 -3.75 13.35 4.68
CA PHE A 121 -5.06 14.00 4.68
C PHE A 121 -5.15 15.15 3.67
N ALA A 122 -4.10 15.97 3.52
CA ALA A 122 -4.09 17.04 2.51
C ALA A 122 -4.30 16.51 1.08
N GLN A 123 -3.79 15.30 0.78
CA GLN A 123 -3.92 14.63 -0.51
C GLN A 123 -5.27 13.91 -0.67
N LEU A 124 -5.68 13.14 0.34
CA LEU A 124 -6.89 12.29 0.31
C LEU A 124 -8.20 13.02 0.65
N ARG A 125 -8.18 13.99 1.58
CA ARG A 125 -9.36 14.70 2.10
C ARG A 125 -10.51 13.78 2.56
N ASP A 126 -10.18 12.56 2.97
CA ASP A 126 -11.10 11.58 3.51
C ASP A 126 -10.51 11.05 4.82
N LYS A 127 -11.19 11.29 5.94
CA LYS A 127 -10.71 10.96 7.29
C LYS A 127 -10.67 9.45 7.51
N GLU A 128 -11.67 8.74 7.01
CA GLU A 128 -11.82 7.30 7.16
C GLU A 128 -10.75 6.56 6.36
N ALA A 129 -10.53 6.95 5.10
CA ALA A 129 -9.46 6.41 4.27
C ALA A 129 -8.08 6.66 4.89
N VAL A 130 -7.83 7.85 5.46
CA VAL A 130 -6.57 8.12 6.16
C VAL A 130 -6.44 7.24 7.41
N SER A 131 -7.50 7.03 8.18
CA SER A 131 -7.47 6.14 9.33
C SER A 131 -7.07 4.72 8.93
N LEU A 132 -7.73 4.15 7.91
CA LEU A 132 -7.44 2.82 7.37
C LEU A 132 -6.03 2.72 6.76
N LEU A 133 -5.56 3.79 6.11
CA LEU A 133 -4.22 3.85 5.53
C LEU A 133 -3.13 3.67 6.61
N PHE A 134 -3.28 4.30 7.77
CA PHE A 134 -2.30 4.22 8.86
C PHE A 134 -2.50 3.00 9.76
N SER A 135 -3.73 2.59 10.04
CA SER A 135 -4.03 1.45 10.94
C SER A 135 -3.92 0.09 10.26
N VAL A 136 -4.32 -0.03 8.99
CA VAL A 136 -4.39 -1.32 8.28
C VAL A 136 -3.30 -1.45 7.22
N VAL A 137 -3.16 -0.44 6.36
CA VAL A 137 -2.29 -0.56 5.18
C VAL A 137 -0.81 -0.41 5.54
N ALA A 138 -0.45 0.58 6.37
CA ALA A 138 0.95 0.83 6.72
C ALA A 138 1.60 -0.36 7.46
N PRO A 139 1.01 -0.93 8.52
CA PRO A 139 1.59 -2.06 9.24
C PRO A 139 1.72 -3.30 8.33
N ARG A 140 0.70 -3.56 7.50
CA ARG A 140 0.71 -4.66 6.53
C ARG A 140 1.91 -4.62 5.58
N PHE A 141 2.41 -3.44 5.25
CA PHE A 141 3.52 -3.28 4.31
C PHE A 141 4.83 -2.85 4.97
N LYS A 142 4.98 -2.97 6.30
CA LYS A 142 6.17 -2.55 7.07
C LYS A 142 7.48 -2.98 6.41
N ASP A 143 7.61 -4.25 6.05
CA ASP A 143 8.87 -4.82 5.52
C ASP A 143 9.03 -4.66 4.00
N ARG A 144 7.98 -4.21 3.29
CA ARG A 144 8.00 -4.11 1.83
C ARG A 144 8.49 -2.74 1.37
N GLN A 145 9.60 -2.66 0.63
CA GLN A 145 10.16 -1.36 0.19
C GLN A 145 9.27 -0.61 -0.83
N GLY A 146 8.49 -1.34 -1.65
CA GLY A 146 7.65 -0.73 -2.69
C GLY A 146 6.79 -1.72 -3.45
N GLY A 147 6.09 -1.25 -4.49
CA GLY A 147 5.20 -2.09 -5.28
C GLY A 147 4.05 -2.66 -4.45
N TYR A 148 3.33 -1.78 -3.75
CA TYR A 148 2.21 -2.14 -2.86
C TYR A 148 0.94 -2.51 -3.63
N LEU A 149 0.82 -2.02 -4.87
CA LEU A 149 -0.34 -2.25 -5.73
C LEU A 149 -0.03 -3.17 -6.90
N ARG A 150 -1.03 -3.96 -7.26
CA ARG A 150 -1.04 -4.85 -8.42
C ARG A 150 -2.00 -4.36 -9.51
N ILE A 151 -1.41 -4.31 -10.70
CA ILE A 151 -1.88 -4.08 -12.07
C ILE A 151 -2.51 -5.26 -12.83
N VAL A 152 -3.73 -5.75 -12.59
CA VAL A 152 -4.24 -6.91 -13.40
C VAL A 152 -5.20 -6.44 -14.48
N ARG A 153 -4.88 -6.68 -15.75
CA ARG A 153 -5.81 -6.41 -16.86
C ARG A 153 -6.96 -7.40 -16.84
N ILE A 154 -8.16 -6.91 -17.11
CA ILE A 154 -9.35 -7.74 -17.32
C ILE A 154 -9.40 -8.06 -18.81
N ALA A 155 -9.69 -9.31 -19.16
CA ALA A 155 -9.76 -9.75 -20.56
C ALA A 155 -10.96 -9.10 -21.28
N GLU A 156 -12.10 -9.05 -20.60
CA GLU A 156 -13.31 -8.41 -21.09
C GLU A 156 -13.17 -6.89 -21.14
N ARG A 157 -13.70 -6.29 -22.21
CA ARG A 157 -13.81 -4.85 -22.35
C ARG A 157 -15.05 -4.35 -21.64
N ARG A 158 -15.01 -3.09 -21.21
CA ARG A 158 -16.17 -2.46 -20.59
C ARG A 158 -17.34 -2.43 -21.56
N LEU A 159 -18.49 -2.92 -21.09
CA LEU A 159 -19.74 -2.86 -21.84
C LEU A 159 -20.13 -1.40 -22.12
N GLY A 160 -20.57 -1.12 -23.35
CA GLY A 160 -20.94 0.22 -23.81
C GLY A 160 -19.83 0.89 -24.62
N ASP A 161 -18.74 1.32 -23.97
CA ASP A 161 -17.70 2.13 -24.64
C ASP A 161 -16.41 1.37 -25.00
N GLY A 162 -16.37 0.04 -24.79
CA GLY A 162 -15.25 -0.81 -25.21
C GLY A 162 -13.92 -0.54 -24.49
N GLY A 163 -13.93 0.24 -23.42
CA GLY A 163 -12.71 0.63 -22.70
C GLY A 163 -12.00 -0.56 -22.03
N GLU A 164 -10.67 -0.60 -22.12
CA GLU A 164 -9.86 -1.63 -21.44
C GLU A 164 -9.91 -1.46 -19.93
N GLN A 165 -10.30 -2.53 -19.22
CA GLN A 165 -10.42 -2.52 -17.76
C GLN A 165 -9.22 -3.19 -17.08
N ALA A 166 -8.98 -2.79 -15.84
CA ALA A 166 -8.00 -3.37 -14.96
C ALA A 166 -8.51 -3.38 -13.52
N ILE A 167 -8.16 -4.46 -12.82
CA ILE A 167 -8.22 -4.57 -11.38
C ILE A 167 -7.00 -3.88 -10.80
N VAL A 168 -7.22 -2.99 -9.84
CA VAL A 168 -6.18 -2.41 -8.98
C VAL A 168 -6.40 -2.93 -7.58
N GLU A 169 -5.38 -3.56 -7.00
CA GLU A 169 -5.50 -4.15 -5.67
C GLU A 169 -4.20 -4.12 -4.86
N PHE A 170 -4.32 -4.21 -3.54
CA PHE A 170 -3.18 -4.35 -2.64
C PHE A 170 -2.59 -5.78 -2.69
N VAL A 171 -1.26 -5.87 -2.81
CA VAL A 171 -0.47 -7.12 -2.86
C VAL A 171 -0.50 -7.85 -1.50
N GLY A 172 -0.45 -9.18 -1.48
CA GLY A 172 -0.24 -10.01 -0.28
C GLY A 172 -1.36 -11.02 0.03
N VAL A 173 -2.64 -10.70 -0.24
CA VAL A 173 -3.76 -11.59 0.16
C VAL A 173 -4.08 -12.63 -0.93
N ARG A 174 -3.92 -12.26 -2.20
CA ARG A 174 -4.33 -13.08 -3.36
C ARG A 174 -3.23 -13.15 -4.40
N ASP A 175 -1.99 -13.18 -3.93
CA ASP A 175 -0.87 -13.39 -4.82
C ASP A 175 -0.83 -14.84 -5.28
N ARG A 176 -0.72 -15.02 -6.60
CA ARG A 176 -0.49 -16.35 -7.14
C ARG A 176 0.87 -16.81 -6.60
N PRO A 177 0.99 -18.02 -6.03
CA PRO A 177 2.29 -18.50 -5.57
C PRO A 177 3.29 -18.43 -6.73
N SER A 178 4.43 -17.80 -6.46
CA SER A 178 5.54 -17.78 -7.41
C SER A 178 6.01 -19.21 -7.60
N ARG A 179 5.72 -19.82 -8.75
CA ARG A 179 6.40 -21.06 -9.14
C ARG A 179 7.76 -20.64 -9.66
N SER A 180 8.78 -20.75 -8.80
CA SER A 180 10.17 -20.80 -9.29
C SER A 180 10.25 -22.01 -10.22
N ARG A 181 10.44 -21.77 -11.52
CA ARG A 181 10.82 -22.85 -12.43
C ARG A 181 12.23 -23.25 -12.02
N LYS A 182 12.36 -24.39 -11.32
CA LYS A 182 13.67 -25.03 -11.20
C LYS A 182 14.12 -25.37 -12.62
N ALA A 183 15.36 -25.02 -12.95
CA ALA A 183 15.99 -25.55 -14.16
C ALA A 183 15.94 -27.08 -14.08
N PRO A 184 15.69 -27.79 -15.20
CA PRO A 184 15.74 -29.24 -15.18
C PRO A 184 17.13 -29.69 -14.70
N GLU A 185 17.17 -30.62 -13.74
CA GLU A 185 18.41 -31.27 -13.34
C GLU A 185 18.93 -32.07 -14.53
N VAL A 186 20.09 -31.69 -15.06
CA VAL A 186 20.77 -32.42 -16.12
C VAL A 186 21.37 -33.67 -15.48
N VAL A 187 20.64 -34.78 -15.55
CA VAL A 187 21.14 -36.10 -15.15
C VAL A 187 22.04 -36.60 -16.28
N GLY A 188 23.36 -36.63 -16.05
CA GLY A 188 24.29 -37.41 -16.87
C GLY A 188 25.46 -36.65 -17.49
N ALA A 189 26.52 -36.46 -16.71
CA ALA A 189 27.90 -36.49 -17.20
C ALA A 189 28.81 -37.04 -16.08
N SER A 190 28.46 -38.23 -15.58
CA SER A 190 29.34 -39.02 -14.72
C SER A 190 29.15 -40.49 -15.08
N SER A 191 29.75 -40.89 -16.18
CA SER A 191 30.27 -42.25 -16.39
C SER A 191 31.14 -42.26 -17.65
N ALA A 192 32.46 -42.17 -17.47
CA ALA A 192 33.48 -42.81 -18.31
C ALA A 192 34.85 -42.26 -17.94
N ALA A 193 35.53 -42.95 -17.01
CA ALA A 193 36.98 -43.15 -17.01
C ALA A 193 37.34 -44.02 -15.79
N GLU A 194 37.05 -45.32 -15.86
CA GLU A 194 37.88 -46.30 -15.14
C GLU A 194 39.23 -46.35 -15.87
N PRO A 195 40.37 -46.24 -15.17
CA PRO A 195 41.66 -46.42 -15.80
C PRO A 195 41.87 -47.90 -16.09
N ALA A 196 42.07 -48.24 -17.36
CA ALA A 196 42.55 -49.55 -17.77
C ALA A 196 43.97 -49.76 -17.22
N THR A 197 44.10 -50.53 -16.15
CA THR A 197 45.39 -51.08 -15.70
C THR A 197 45.53 -52.51 -16.21
N ALA A 198 46.44 -52.63 -17.19
CA ALA A 198 47.39 -53.70 -17.51
C ALA A 198 47.07 -55.15 -17.14
N ASP A 199 47.11 -56.01 -18.18
CA ASP A 199 47.52 -57.41 -18.06
C ASP A 199 48.50 -57.73 -19.22
N ALA A 200 49.62 -58.36 -18.84
CA ALA A 200 50.76 -58.90 -19.61
C ALA A 200 51.72 -57.93 -20.34
#